data_AF-A0A6L7PDF0-F1
#
_entry.id   AF-A0A6L7PDF0-F1
#
_cell.length_a   1.000
_cell.length_b   1.000
_cell.length_c   1.000
_cell.angle_alpha   90.00
_cell.angle_beta   90.00
_cell.angle_gamma   90.00
#
_symmetry.space_group_name_H-M   'P 1'
#
loop_
_entity.id
_entity.type
_entity.pdbx_description
1 polymer ?
#
loop_
_entity_poly.entity_id
_entity_poly.type
_entity_poly.pdbx_seq_one_letter_code
_entity_poly.pdbx_strand_id
1 'polypeptide(L)'
;MDTHSRPPRIADFDPSMRLRSSDYKLQRTRLQLDLVHIQSHLRDEAEYGLAVVFEGLDASGKGGAIARLTGHLDARGYRVY
;
A
#
# COMPACT_ATOMS: atom_id res chain seq x y z
N MET A 1 1.51 -1.45 -32.08
CA MET A 1 2.70 -2.32 -32.03
C MET A 1 3.52 -2.03 -30.78
N ASP A 2 3.24 -2.59 -29.59
CA ASP A 2 2.01 -3.15 -28.98
C ASP A 2 2.27 -3.37 -27.47
N THR A 3 1.30 -3.66 -26.58
CA THR A 3 -0.04 -4.27 -26.73
C THR A 3 -1.12 -3.55 -25.92
N HIS A 4 -2.40 -3.82 -26.23
CA HIS A 4 -3.46 -3.74 -25.22
C HIS A 4 -3.40 -5.02 -24.38
N SER A 5 -2.54 -5.02 -23.36
CA SER A 5 -2.43 -6.17 -22.45
C SER A 5 -3.76 -6.39 -21.74
N ARG A 6 -4.28 -7.63 -21.80
CA ARG A 6 -5.54 -8.04 -21.16
C ARG A 6 -5.48 -7.68 -19.65
N PRO A 7 -6.58 -7.21 -19.03
CA PRO A 7 -6.59 -6.94 -17.59
C PRO A 7 -6.12 -8.18 -16.80
N PRO A 8 -5.26 -8.01 -15.79
CA PRO A 8 -4.69 -9.11 -15.02
C PRO A 8 -5.81 -9.89 -14.32
N ARG A 9 -5.73 -11.22 -14.36
CA ARG A 9 -6.71 -12.11 -13.72
C ARG A 9 -6.12 -12.71 -12.46
N ILE A 10 -6.99 -13.15 -11.56
CA ILE A 10 -6.61 -13.96 -10.39
C ILE A 10 -5.86 -15.23 -10.81
N ALA A 11 -6.19 -15.80 -11.98
CA ALA A 11 -5.49 -16.95 -12.55
C ALA A 11 -4.03 -16.68 -12.98
N ASP A 12 -3.64 -15.40 -13.11
CA ASP A 12 -2.29 -14.99 -13.50
C ASP A 12 -1.40 -14.69 -12.26
N PHE A 13 -1.94 -14.83 -11.04
CA PHE A 13 -1.22 -14.62 -9.77
C PHE A 13 -0.56 -15.91 -9.28
N ASP A 14 0.73 -15.84 -8.94
CA ASP A 14 1.46 -16.93 -8.31
C ASP A 14 1.30 -16.89 -6.77
N PRO A 15 0.55 -17.84 -6.16
CA PRO A 15 0.34 -17.88 -4.71
C PRO A 15 1.58 -18.33 -3.94
N SER A 16 2.67 -18.73 -4.60
CA SER A 16 3.94 -19.13 -3.97
C SER A 16 4.88 -17.94 -3.69
N MET A 17 4.62 -16.75 -4.26
CA MET A 17 5.48 -15.57 -4.08
C MET A 17 5.64 -15.19 -2.59
N ARG A 18 6.88 -15.23 -2.07
CA ARG A 18 7.22 -14.82 -0.70
C ARG A 18 8.42 -13.87 -0.72
N LEU A 19 8.43 -12.91 0.20
CA LEU A 19 9.56 -12.04 0.46
C LEU A 19 10.31 -12.51 1.72
N ARG A 20 11.65 -12.48 1.70
CA ARG A 20 12.45 -12.81 2.89
C ARG A 20 12.19 -11.81 4.01
N SER A 21 12.21 -12.27 5.26
CA SER A 21 11.90 -11.43 6.43
C SER A 21 12.87 -10.25 6.61
N SER A 22 14.14 -10.42 6.23
CA SER A 22 15.15 -9.35 6.17
C SER A 22 14.74 -8.24 5.19
N ASP A 23 14.47 -8.64 3.95
CA ASP A 23 14.25 -7.76 2.81
C ASP A 23 12.91 -7.02 2.98
N TYR A 24 11.91 -7.73 3.48
CA TYR A 24 10.62 -7.18 3.87
C TYR A 24 10.76 -6.06 4.92
N LYS A 25 11.54 -6.31 6.00
CA LYS A 25 11.76 -5.28 7.04
C LYS A 25 12.49 -4.06 6.46
N LEU A 26 13.53 -4.28 5.66
CA LEU A 26 14.31 -3.21 5.04
C LEU A 26 13.46 -2.34 4.09
N GLN A 27 12.78 -2.98 3.14
CA GLN A 27 11.90 -2.30 2.17
C GLN A 27 10.76 -1.58 2.87
N ARG A 28 10.10 -2.21 3.84
CA ARG A 28 8.98 -1.61 4.58
C ARG A 28 9.43 -0.36 5.34
N THR A 29 10.55 -0.38 6.05
CA THR A 29 11.05 0.80 6.77
C THR A 29 11.30 1.97 5.82
N ARG A 30 11.93 1.71 4.67
CA ARG A 30 12.16 2.72 3.63
C ARG A 30 10.84 3.30 3.10
N LEU A 31 9.91 2.44 2.69
CA LEU A 31 8.62 2.85 2.15
C LEU A 31 7.74 3.57 3.18
N GLN A 32 7.88 3.25 4.47
CA GLN A 32 7.20 3.96 5.55
C GLN A 32 7.74 5.39 5.76
N LEU A 33 9.03 5.64 5.49
CA LEU A 33 9.58 7.01 5.44
C LEU A 33 9.09 7.75 4.19
N ASP A 34 9.09 7.09 3.02
CA ASP A 34 8.57 7.66 1.76
C ASP A 34 7.09 8.07 1.93
N LEU A 35 6.28 7.28 2.66
CA LEU A 35 4.88 7.59 3.00
C LEU A 35 4.71 8.83 3.90
N VAL A 36 5.63 9.10 4.82
CA VAL A 36 5.58 10.32 5.66
C VAL A 36 5.82 11.58 4.81
N HIS A 37 6.75 11.53 3.85
CA HIS A 37 6.96 12.62 2.90
C HIS A 37 5.72 12.84 2.02
N ILE A 38 5.11 11.76 1.50
CA ILE A 38 3.84 11.83 0.75
C ILE A 38 2.73 12.44 1.61
N GLN A 39 2.63 12.10 2.89
CA GLN A 39 1.63 12.70 3.77
C GLN A 39 1.84 14.20 4.00
N SER A 40 3.09 14.68 4.09
CA SER A 40 3.32 16.13 4.16
C SER A 40 2.96 16.82 2.86
N HIS A 41 3.41 16.29 1.71
CA HIS A 41 3.05 16.85 0.40
C HIS A 41 1.52 16.92 0.19
N LEU A 42 0.79 15.85 0.54
CA LEU A 42 -0.68 15.82 0.49
C LEU A 42 -1.38 16.78 1.45
N ARG A 43 -0.70 17.24 2.51
CA ARG A 43 -1.24 18.22 3.48
C ARG A 43 -0.90 19.66 3.08
N ASP A 44 0.32 19.87 2.62
CA ASP A 44 0.96 21.18 2.59
C ASP A 44 0.98 21.78 1.16
N GLU A 45 0.90 20.95 0.11
CA GLU A 45 1.06 21.34 -1.30
C GLU A 45 -0.08 20.86 -2.23
N ALA A 46 -0.67 19.70 -1.98
CA ALA A 46 -1.63 19.10 -2.90
C ALA A 46 -3.06 19.67 -2.79
N GLU A 47 -3.69 19.94 -3.93
CA GLU A 47 -5.11 20.33 -4.02
C GLU A 47 -6.08 19.13 -3.97
N TYR A 48 -5.57 17.91 -3.74
CA TYR A 48 -6.33 16.65 -3.81
C TYR A 48 -6.03 15.71 -2.64
N GLY A 49 -7.01 14.89 -2.27
CA GLY A 49 -6.86 13.83 -1.27
C GLY A 49 -6.54 12.47 -1.86
N LEU A 50 -5.96 11.58 -1.05
CA LEU A 50 -5.69 10.19 -1.41
C LEU A 50 -6.70 9.25 -0.73
N ALA A 51 -7.44 8.48 -1.53
CA ALA A 51 -8.25 7.35 -1.07
C ALA A 51 -7.57 6.02 -1.44
N VAL A 52 -7.46 5.09 -0.48
CA VAL A 52 -6.90 3.75 -0.69
C VAL A 52 -7.95 2.72 -0.31
N VAL A 53 -8.37 1.90 -1.27
CA VAL A 53 -9.40 0.86 -1.08
C VAL A 53 -8.73 -0.50 -0.94
N PHE A 54 -9.12 -1.27 0.09
CA PHE A 54 -8.58 -2.59 0.39
C PHE A 54 -9.65 -3.67 0.18
N GLU A 55 -9.61 -4.32 -0.99
CA GLU A 55 -10.52 -5.42 -1.33
C GLU A 55 -9.89 -6.81 -1.17
N GLY A 56 -10.73 -7.84 -1.10
CA GLY A 56 -10.33 -9.24 -1.12
C GLY A 56 -11.09 -10.12 -0.12
N LEU A 57 -10.79 -11.43 -0.14
CA LEU A 57 -11.43 -12.43 0.74
C LEU A 57 -11.18 -12.15 2.23
N ASP A 58 -11.94 -12.83 3.09
CA ASP A 58 -11.70 -12.87 4.52
C ASP A 58 -10.36 -13.57 4.85
N ALA A 59 -9.77 -13.19 5.99
CA ALA A 59 -8.43 -13.62 6.43
C ALA A 59 -7.26 -13.33 5.45
N SER A 60 -7.48 -12.67 4.31
CA SER A 60 -6.44 -12.32 3.31
C SER A 60 -5.36 -11.33 3.80
N GLY A 61 -5.51 -10.79 5.00
CA GLY A 61 -4.52 -9.91 5.65
C GLY A 61 -4.79 -8.41 5.51
N LYS A 62 -5.94 -7.98 4.97
CA LYS A 62 -6.32 -6.56 4.74
C LYS A 62 -6.01 -5.65 5.94
N GLY A 63 -6.52 -5.96 7.13
CA GLY A 63 -6.26 -5.17 8.35
C GLY A 63 -4.78 -5.11 8.75
N GLY A 64 -4.03 -6.17 8.48
CA GLY A 64 -2.58 -6.19 8.66
C GLY A 64 -1.85 -5.26 7.68
N ALA A 65 -2.32 -5.14 6.44
CA ALA A 65 -1.79 -4.21 5.45
C ALA A 65 -2.11 -2.75 5.84
N ILE A 66 -3.38 -2.46 6.21
CA ILE A 66 -3.81 -1.14 6.70
C ILE A 66 -2.94 -0.68 7.88
N ALA A 67 -2.78 -1.52 8.91
CA ALA A 67 -1.94 -1.17 10.08
C ALA A 67 -0.46 -0.92 9.75
N ARG A 68 0.07 -1.51 8.67
CA ARG A 68 1.45 -1.27 8.20
C ARG A 68 1.55 0.00 7.37
N LEU A 69 0.52 0.33 6.59
CA LEU A 69 0.42 1.59 5.83
C LEU A 69 0.33 2.78 6.78
N THR A 70 -0.54 2.69 7.79
CA THR A 70 -0.84 3.82 8.70
C THR A 70 0.12 3.96 9.87
N GLY A 71 0.84 2.91 10.26
CA GLY A 71 1.57 2.84 11.53
C GLY A 71 2.74 3.83 11.76
N HIS A 72 3.14 4.61 10.74
CA HIS A 72 4.11 5.72 10.88
C HIS A 72 3.56 7.06 10.37
N LEU A 73 2.30 7.10 9.91
CA LEU A 73 1.65 8.34 9.48
C LEU A 73 1.14 9.11 10.70
N ASP A 74 1.08 10.44 10.59
CA ASP A 74 0.38 11.28 11.55
C ASP A 74 -1.11 10.91 11.54
N ALA A 75 -1.61 10.42 12.67
CA ALA A 75 -3.00 9.98 12.84
C ALA A 75 -4.05 11.08 12.59
N ARG A 76 -3.65 12.36 12.59
CA ARG A 76 -4.52 13.49 12.26
C ARG A 76 -4.76 13.64 10.76
N GLY A 77 -3.87 13.07 9.93
CA GLY A 77 -3.86 13.22 8.47
C GLY A 77 -4.41 12.01 7.70
N TYR A 78 -5.06 11.04 8.35
CA TYR A 78 -5.78 9.96 7.67
C TYR A 78 -7.05 9.57 8.43
N ARG A 79 -7.93 8.83 7.75
CA ARG A 79 -9.08 8.14 8.37
C ARG A 79 -9.13 6.71 7.85
N VAL A 80 -9.44 5.77 8.75
CA VAL A 80 -9.78 4.38 8.41
C VAL A 80 -11.29 4.25 8.64
N TYR A 81 -11.98 3.61 7.70
CA TYR A 81 -13.41 3.34 7.71
C TYR A 81 -13.65 1.83 7.80
#